data_AF-A0A4Q4ISE0-F1
#
_entry.id   AF-A0A4Q4ISE0-F1
#
_cell.length_a   1.000
_cell.length_b   1.000
_cell.length_c   1.000
_cell.angle_alpha   90.00
_cell.angle_beta   90.00
_cell.angle_gamma   90.00
#
_symmetry.space_group_name_H-M   'P 1'
#
loop_
_entity.id
_entity.type
_entity.pdbx_description
1 polymer ?
#
loop_
_entity_poly.entity_id
_entity_poly.type
_entity_poly.pdbx_seq_one_letter_code
_entity_poly.pdbx_strand_id
1 'polypeptide(L)' 'MHTHMTSAAADNAAFFAAVACAQRRALHSFFDQHVIQESEGRYISIDEGDYDALPMTLIDRVVHTVPGGLSDEY' A
#
# COMPACT_ATOMS: atom_id res chain seq x y z
N MET A 1 -6.48 26.10 -3.28
CA MET A 1 -5.94 24.95 -2.52
C MET A 1 -7.10 24.42 -1.66
N HIS A 2 -7.78 23.36 -2.07
CA HIS A 2 -8.91 22.80 -1.31
C HIS A 2 -8.41 21.58 -0.54
N THR A 3 -8.13 21.76 0.75
CA THR A 3 -7.78 20.68 1.67
C THR A 3 -9.07 19.92 2.00
N HIS A 4 -9.19 18.68 1.52
CA HIS A 4 -10.29 17.80 1.92
C HIS A 4 -10.00 17.28 3.32
N MET A 5 -10.45 18.00 4.35
CA MET A 5 -10.34 17.54 5.73
C MET A 5 -11.23 16.32 5.91
N THR A 6 -10.62 15.13 5.99
CA THR A 6 -11.32 13.88 6.29
C THR A 6 -11.35 13.68 7.81
N SER A 7 -12.41 13.04 8.33
CA SER A 7 -12.43 12.71 9.75
C SER A 7 -11.41 11.60 10.03
N ALA A 8 -10.82 11.58 11.22
CA ALA A 8 -9.85 10.54 11.61
C ALA A 8 -10.43 9.12 11.47
N ALA A 9 -11.73 8.94 11.71
CA ALA A 9 -12.41 7.66 11.50
C ALA A 9 -12.48 7.26 10.01
N ALA A 10 -12.76 8.22 9.12
CA ALA A 10 -12.79 7.98 7.68
C ALA A 10 -11.39 7.71 7.11
N ASP A 11 -10.39 8.46 7.57
CA ASP A 11 -8.99 8.27 7.16
C ASP A 11 -8.48 6.88 7.58
N ASN A 12 -8.72 6.47 8.84
CA ASN A 12 -8.41 5.13 9.31
C ASN A 12 -9.12 4.04 8.50
N ALA A 13 -10.40 4.24 8.18
CA ALA A 13 -11.15 3.28 7.36
C ALA A 13 -10.56 3.14 5.95
N ALA A 14 -10.15 4.25 5.33
CA ALA A 14 -9.49 4.24 4.02
C ALA A 14 -8.12 3.55 4.08
N PHE A 15 -7.32 3.82 5.12
CA PHE A 15 -6.04 3.17 5.34
C PHE A 15 -6.21 1.65 5.53
N PHE A 16 -7.10 1.21 6.43
CA PHE A 16 -7.33 -0.21 6.67
C PHE A 16 -7.90 -0.94 5.44
N ALA A 17 -8.72 -0.27 4.63
CA ALA A 17 -9.18 -0.84 3.37
C ALA A 17 -8.02 -1.11 2.40
N ALA A 18 -7.05 -0.18 2.31
CA ALA A 18 -5.85 -0.35 1.50
C ALA A 18 -4.93 -1.47 2.06
N VAL A 19 -4.77 -1.56 3.39
CA VAL A 19 -4.03 -2.66 4.03
C VAL A 19 -4.69 -4.01 3.75
N ALA A 20 -6.01 -4.13 3.89
CA ALA A 20 -6.73 -5.36 3.57
C ALA A 20 -6.62 -5.74 2.09
N CYS A 21 -6.51 -4.76 1.20
CA CYS A 21 -6.20 -4.99 -0.21
C CYS A 21 -4.78 -5.55 -0.41
N ALA A 22 -3.78 -4.90 0.19
CA ALA A 22 -2.39 -5.35 0.18
C ALA A 22 -2.24 -6.78 0.72
N GLN A 23 -2.86 -7.09 1.86
CA GLN A 23 -2.86 -8.45 2.43
C GLN A 23 -3.42 -9.50 1.47
N ARG A 24 -4.52 -9.19 0.76
CA ARG A 24 -5.10 -10.13 -0.21
C ARG A 24 -4.19 -10.35 -1.42
N ARG A 25 -3.51 -9.30 -1.89
CA ARG A 25 -2.55 -9.41 -3.00
C ARG A 25 -1.32 -10.20 -2.59
N ALA A 26 -0.80 -9.94 -1.38
CA ALA A 26 0.38 -10.61 -0.84
C ALA A 26 0.25 -12.13 -0.82
N LEU A 27 -0.94 -12.67 -0.50
CA LEU A 27 -1.21 -14.12 -0.51
C LEU A 27 -0.91 -14.81 -1.86
N HIS A 28 -0.81 -14.03 -2.95
CA HIS A 28 -0.62 -14.51 -4.30
C HIS A 28 0.62 -13.90 -4.98
N SER A 29 1.52 -13.27 -4.22
CA SER A 29 2.74 -12.66 -4.74
C SER A 29 3.98 -13.10 -3.94
N PHE A 30 5.11 -13.22 -4.62
CA PHE A 30 6.43 -13.36 -4.00
C PHE A 30 6.97 -12.00 -3.53
N PHE A 31 6.39 -10.91 -4.03
CA PHE A 31 6.83 -9.55 -3.79
C PHE A 31 6.02 -8.87 -2.70
N ASP A 32 6.66 -7.95 -2.01
CA ASP A 32 6.03 -7.14 -0.98
C ASP A 32 4.95 -6.23 -1.58
N GLN A 33 3.93 -5.97 -0.76
CA GLN A 33 2.85 -5.08 -1.11
C GLN A 33 2.98 -3.80 -0.29
N HIS A 34 3.08 -2.66 -0.96
CA HIS A 34 3.21 -1.37 -0.29
C HIS A 34 1.89 -0.61 -0.29
N VAL A 35 1.49 -0.10 0.86
CA VAL A 35 0.42 0.89 1.00
C VAL A 35 1.04 2.28 0.91
N ILE A 36 0.55 3.07 -0.04
CA ILE A 36 1.00 4.43 -0.31
C ILE A 36 -0.11 5.41 0.05
N GLN A 37 0.25 6.50 0.75
CA GLN A 37 -0.65 7.64 0.93
C GLN A 37 -0.51 8.57 -0.28
N GLU A 38 -1.55 8.64 -1.10
CA GLU A 38 -1.52 9.51 -2.27
C GLU A 38 -1.83 10.96 -1.94
N SER A 39 -2.82 11.14 -1.08
CA SER A 39 -3.25 12.39 -0.48
C SER A 39 -3.95 12.09 0.84
N GLU A 40 -4.27 13.12 1.62
CA GLU A 40 -5.09 12.97 2.83
C GLU A 40 -6.38 12.17 2.53
N GLY A 41 -6.67 11.14 3.33
CA GLY A 41 -7.82 10.25 3.13
C GLY A 41 -7.73 9.27 1.95
N ARG A 42 -6.64 9.25 1.19
CA ARG A 42 -6.50 8.42 -0.02
C ARG A 42 -5.27 7.53 0.04
N TYR A 43 -5.51 6.23 0.13
CA TYR A 43 -4.49 5.20 0.20
C TYR A 43 -4.66 4.20 -0.94
N ILE A 44 -3.55 3.74 -1.51
CA ILE A 44 -3.54 2.68 -2.52
C ILE A 44 -2.57 1.57 -2.11
N SER A 45 -2.83 0.36 -2.57
CA SER A 45 -1.89 -0.76 -2.49
C SER A 45 -1.21 -0.96 -3.84
N ILE A 46 0.12 -1.04 -3.86
CA ILE A 46 0.92 -1.41 -5.03
C ILE A 46 1.67 -2.74 -4.75
N ASP A 47 1.97 -3.49 -5.80
CA ASP A 47 2.81 -4.70 -5.72
C ASP A 47 4.21 -4.29 -6.19
N GLU A 48 5.24 -4.60 -5.41
CA GLU A 48 6.61 -4.29 -5.79
C GLU A 48 7.01 -4.96 -7.10
N GLY A 49 6.48 -6.16 -7.39
CA GLY A 49 6.72 -6.91 -8.62
C GLY A 49 6.10 -6.28 -9.88
N ASP A 50 5.21 -5.29 -9.75
CA ASP A 50 4.70 -4.51 -10.89
C ASP A 50 5.76 -3.51 -11.42
N TYR A 51 6.88 -3.35 -10.73
CA TYR A 51 7.93 -2.39 -11.02
C TYR A 51 9.29 -3.08 -11.18
N ASP A 52 10.06 -2.72 -12.21
CA ASP A 52 11.46 -3.18 -12.34
C ASP A 52 12.30 -2.70 -11.15
N ALA A 53 12.13 -1.42 -10.79
CA ALA A 53 12.64 -0.81 -9.58
C ALA A 53 11.61 0.21 -9.11
N LEU A 54 11.21 0.12 -7.84
CA LEU A 54 10.22 1.05 -7.30
C LEU A 54 10.80 2.48 -7.28
N PRO A 55 10.17 3.47 -7.95
CA PRO A 55 10.67 4.84 -7.96
C PRO A 55 10.77 5.41 -6.53
N MET A 56 11.86 6.14 -6.25
CA MET A 56 12.08 6.78 -4.94
C MET A 56 10.90 7.66 -4.49
N THR A 57 10.21 8.29 -5.44
CA THR A 57 9.03 9.12 -5.18
C THR A 57 7.84 8.33 -4.64
N LEU A 58 7.76 7.01 -4.90
CA LEU A 58 6.77 6.12 -4.31
C LEU A 58 7.25 5.57 -2.97
N ILE A 59 8.54 5.24 -2.84
CA ILE A 59 9.17 4.76 -1.60
C ILE A 59 8.93 5.74 -0.45
N ASP A 60 9.17 7.04 -0.67
CA ASP A 60 8.99 8.09 0.35
C ASP A 60 7.54 8.24 0.85
N ARG A 61 6.57 7.65 0.12
CA ARG A 61 5.14 7.74 0.41
C ARG A 61 4.57 6.42 0.97
N VAL A 62 5.41 5.40 1.13
CA VAL A 62 5.01 4.14 1.76
C VAL A 62 4.72 4.37 3.23
N VAL A 63 3.50 4.04 3.63
CA VAL A 63 3.05 4.15 5.02
C VAL A 63 2.90 2.79 5.71
N HIS A 64 2.83 1.71 4.92
CA HIS A 64 2.80 0.34 5.42
C HIS A 64 3.27 -0.64 4.34
N THR A 65 3.93 -1.73 4.76
CA THR A 65 4.36 -2.82 3.87
C THR A 65 3.82 -4.12 4.41
N VAL A 66 3.22 -4.92 3.51
CA VAL A 66 2.81 -6.30 3.79
C VAL A 66 3.77 -7.23 3.04
N PRO A 67 4.47 -8.14 3.75
CA PRO A 67 5.37 -9.08 3.10
C PRO A 67 4.68 -9.96 2.07
N GLY A 68 5.38 -10.31 0.97
CA GLY A 68 4.94 -11.33 0.02
C GLY A 68 4.61 -12.65 0.71
N GLY A 69 3.51 -13.28 0.31
CA GLY A 69 2.98 -14.51 0.94
C GLY A 69 3.46 -15.80 0.29
N LEU A 70 4.02 -15.73 -0.92
CA LEU A 70 4.66 -16.87 -1.57
C LEU A 70 6.13 -16.97 -1.17
N SER A 71 6.62 -18.18 -0.93
CA SER A 71 8.03 -18.49 -0.68
C SER A 71 8.57 -19.35 -1.81
N ASP A 72 9.79 -19.08 -2.26
CA ASP A 72 10.51 -19.87 -3.27
C ASP A 72 11.48 -20.89 -2.65
N GLU A 73 11.54 -20.99 -1.31
CA GLU A 73 12.34 -22.00 -0.61
C GLU A 73 11.75 -23.42 -0.81
N TYR A 74 12.59 -24.32 -1.34
CA TYR A 74 12.35 -25.74 -1.56
C TYR A 74 13.31 -26.62 -0.78
#